data_AF-A0A976KYJ1-F1
#
_entry.id   AF-A0A976KYJ1-F1
#
_cell.length_a   1.000
_cell.length_b   1.000
_cell.length_c   1.000
_cell.angle_alpha   90.00
_cell.angle_beta   90.00
_cell.angle_gamma   90.00
#
_symmetry.space_group_name_H-M   'P 1'
#
loop_
_entity.id
_entity.type
_entity.pdbx_description
1 polymer ?
#
loop_
_entity_poly.entity_id
_entity_poly.type
_entity_poly.pdbx_seq_one_letter_code
_entity_poly.pdbx_strand_id
1 'polypeptide(L)'
;MLVTHVFVILIHMKENFEESLLQANELVKKYRDTDTEKEENSVIAEMEKLIKNSVKKGVWEEETASNVFLLQKKKSDVVKELHEKFQEIDQERPVDGFSEGEQRNVVWNKQAHSAMAVLPSGKSVRVSVGELLTDGEWGLDYTLSGDIPRDIRKRFVVAEARRKILALADEQILETERIKEVKNKTKYTPYGNMFSEKDIMEHKTGFIAEKLVKTFFEKNIIDHGLPMTLEEVDIEKDVEKKIDFILHLAFKRHDRGVGIEETQEGEDIGIQLTVDPSEETHKRKEGQIERVKKNISSTGVDDIVLVTIPMKYLGGSINLWKEQGMRPGGPMRAWEASRQEKIFHGVLQKLFPENEIADMWEEIRKAL
;
A
#
# COMPACT_ATOMS: atom_id res chain seq x y z
N MET A 1 16.96 7.58 10.26
CA MET A 1 16.76 7.47 8.80
C MET A 1 15.44 6.82 8.41
N LEU A 2 14.94 5.79 9.11
CA LEU A 2 13.67 5.12 8.78
C LEU A 2 12.39 5.97 8.94
N VAL A 3 12.38 6.98 9.82
CA VAL A 3 11.19 7.82 10.07
C VAL A 3 11.02 8.92 9.02
N THR A 4 12.09 9.31 8.33
CA THR A 4 12.09 10.49 7.46
C THR A 4 11.38 10.27 6.12
N HIS A 5 11.26 9.02 5.66
CA HIS A 5 10.59 8.67 4.39
C HIS A 5 9.09 8.36 4.54
N VAL A 6 8.56 8.30 5.77
CA VAL A 6 7.12 8.06 6.00
C VAL A 6 6.28 9.32 5.75
N PHE A 7 6.92 10.48 5.63
CA PHE A 7 6.25 11.78 5.81
C PHE A 7 5.84 12.53 4.55
N VAL A 8 6.05 11.98 3.35
CA VAL A 8 5.74 12.70 2.12
C VAL A 8 5.04 11.78 1.14
N ILE A 9 3.75 11.53 1.38
CA ILE A 9 2.84 11.18 0.28
C ILE A 9 2.52 12.50 -0.42
N LEU A 10 3.32 12.85 -1.42
CA LEU A 10 3.09 13.99 -2.31
C LEU A 10 1.94 13.65 -3.25
N ILE A 11 0.72 13.87 -2.78
CA ILE A 11 -0.50 13.86 -3.58
C ILE A 11 -0.47 15.12 -4.45
N HIS A 12 -0.77 15.02 -5.75
CA HIS A 12 -0.62 16.14 -6.68
C HIS A 12 -1.82 17.08 -6.56
N MET A 13 -1.77 17.95 -5.55
CA MET A 13 -2.87 18.78 -5.11
C MET A 13 -2.75 20.20 -5.68
N LYS A 14 -3.87 20.94 -5.84
CA LYS A 14 -3.80 22.38 -6.19
C LYS A 14 -2.94 23.10 -5.14
N GLU A 15 -2.06 24.02 -5.55
CA GLU A 15 -1.12 24.71 -4.64
C GLU A 15 -1.79 25.26 -3.36
N ASN A 16 -2.95 25.91 -3.47
CA ASN A 16 -3.68 26.44 -2.30
C ASN A 16 -4.22 25.35 -1.35
N PHE A 17 -4.47 24.15 -1.87
CA PHE A 17 -4.94 22.99 -1.10
C PHE A 17 -3.77 22.31 -0.40
N GLU A 18 -2.65 22.14 -1.10
CA GLU A 18 -1.40 21.65 -0.53
C GLU A 18 -0.91 22.57 0.59
N GLU A 19 -0.92 23.89 0.39
CA GLU A 19 -0.52 24.87 1.40
C GLU A 19 -1.41 24.79 2.65
N SER A 20 -2.74 24.66 2.47
CA SER A 20 -3.69 24.54 3.59
C SER A 20 -3.51 23.22 4.35
N LEU A 21 -3.17 22.13 3.66
CA LEU A 21 -2.85 20.84 4.27
C LEU A 21 -1.51 20.84 5.01
N LEU A 22 -0.48 21.48 4.45
CA LEU A 22 0.81 21.64 5.12
C LEU A 22 0.64 22.46 6.40
N GLN A 23 -0.11 23.57 6.34
CA GLN A 23 -0.42 24.37 7.53
C GLN A 23 -1.24 23.57 8.56
N ALA A 24 -2.21 22.78 8.13
CA ALA A 24 -2.97 21.90 9.03
C ALA A 24 -2.05 20.86 9.69
N ASN A 25 -1.14 20.23 8.95
CA ASN A 25 -0.16 19.28 9.46
C ASN A 25 0.76 19.94 10.50
N GLU A 26 1.27 21.14 10.22
CA GLU A 26 2.09 21.89 11.18
C GLU A 26 1.32 22.26 12.45
N LEU A 27 0.04 22.63 12.34
CA LEU A 27 -0.80 22.86 13.51
C LEU A 27 -1.03 21.58 14.31
N VAL A 28 -1.26 20.45 13.65
CA VAL A 28 -1.42 19.15 14.33
C VAL A 28 -0.13 18.73 15.05
N LYS A 29 1.04 18.96 14.44
CA LYS A 29 2.33 18.74 15.10
C LYS A 29 2.49 19.62 16.33
N LYS A 30 2.16 20.92 16.22
CA LYS A 30 2.18 21.83 17.37
C LYS A 30 1.23 21.37 18.48
N TYR A 31 0.00 20.98 18.13
CA TYR A 31 -0.98 20.45 19.09
C TYR A 31 -0.47 19.20 19.81
N ARG A 32 0.32 18.37 19.13
CA ARG A 32 0.93 17.19 19.74
C ARG A 32 2.04 17.55 20.73
N ASP A 33 2.81 18.59 20.43
CA ASP A 33 3.98 18.97 21.21
C ASP A 33 3.63 19.96 22.35
N THR A 34 2.34 20.26 22.56
CA THR A 34 1.86 21.11 23.66
C THR A 34 1.58 20.31 24.93
N ASP A 35 2.10 20.79 26.05
CA ASP A 35 1.98 20.14 27.37
C ASP A 35 0.91 20.80 28.27
N THR A 36 0.26 21.88 27.79
CA THR A 36 -0.70 22.64 28.57
C THR A 36 -2.02 22.85 27.84
N GLU A 37 -3.12 22.77 28.60
CA GLU A 37 -4.49 23.00 28.11
C GLU A 37 -4.66 24.38 27.46
N LYS A 38 -3.88 25.38 27.90
CA LYS A 38 -3.92 26.73 27.33
C LYS A 38 -3.30 26.79 25.93
N GLU A 39 -2.21 26.05 25.70
CA GLU A 39 -1.56 25.99 24.40
C GLU A 39 -2.37 25.12 23.43
N GLU A 40 -2.94 24.01 23.91
CA GLU A 40 -3.89 23.20 23.15
C GLU A 40 -5.06 24.03 22.63
N ASN A 41 -5.70 24.82 23.51
CA ASN A 41 -6.79 25.72 23.13
C ASN A 41 -6.37 26.79 22.11
N SER A 42 -5.11 27.27 22.19
CA SER A 42 -4.56 28.21 21.20
C SER A 42 -4.40 27.56 19.83
N VAL A 43 -3.91 26.32 19.78
CA VAL A 43 -3.74 25.59 18.51
C VAL A 43 -5.11 25.25 17.91
N ILE A 44 -6.09 24.84 18.73
CA ILE A 44 -7.47 24.63 18.28
C ILE A 44 -8.06 25.91 17.67
N ALA A 45 -7.85 27.07 18.29
CA ALA A 45 -8.32 28.35 17.75
C ALA A 45 -7.63 28.71 16.42
N GLU A 46 -6.33 28.41 16.27
CA GLU A 46 -5.61 28.57 15.00
C GLU A 46 -6.16 27.64 13.91
N MET A 47 -6.52 26.40 14.27
CA MET A 47 -7.14 25.43 13.37
C MET A 47 -8.53 25.88 12.90
N GLU A 48 -9.38 26.36 13.81
CA GLU A 48 -10.69 26.92 13.45
C GLU A 48 -10.54 28.12 12.52
N LYS A 49 -9.53 28.97 12.75
CA LYS A 49 -9.24 30.11 11.88
C LYS A 49 -8.80 29.66 10.50
N LEU A 50 -7.98 28.60 10.41
CA LEU A 50 -7.55 28.01 9.14
C LEU A 50 -8.72 27.40 8.37
N ILE A 51 -9.61 26.68 9.05
CA ILE A 51 -10.86 26.16 8.49
C ILE A 51 -11.72 27.31 7.94
N LYS A 52 -12.01 28.32 8.76
CA LYS A 52 -12.81 29.49 8.36
C LYS A 52 -12.21 30.24 7.17
N ASN A 53 -10.88 30.36 7.11
CA ASN A 53 -10.20 31.00 5.98
C ASN A 53 -10.26 30.17 4.70
N SER A 54 -10.12 28.84 4.81
CA SER A 54 -10.23 27.93 3.67
C SER A 54 -11.63 27.91 3.09
N VAL A 55 -12.65 27.95 3.95
CA VAL A 55 -14.06 28.09 3.56
C VAL A 55 -14.31 29.44 2.87
N LYS A 56 -13.84 30.54 3.46
CA LYS A 56 -13.99 31.89 2.85
C LYS A 56 -13.33 32.03 1.48
N LYS A 57 -12.20 31.34 1.27
CA LYS A 57 -11.50 31.31 -0.02
C LYS A 57 -12.19 30.39 -1.04
N GLY A 58 -13.29 29.72 -0.68
CA GLY A 58 -13.98 28.76 -1.53
C GLY A 58 -13.16 27.51 -1.83
N VAL A 59 -12.19 27.19 -0.97
CA VAL A 59 -11.31 26.02 -1.12
C VAL A 59 -12.04 24.77 -0.63
N TRP A 60 -12.77 24.87 0.49
CA TRP A 60 -13.52 23.77 1.12
C TRP A 60 -14.93 24.22 1.54
N GLU A 61 -15.86 23.26 1.65
CA GLU A 61 -17.04 23.42 2.50
C GLU A 61 -16.65 23.21 3.97
N GLU A 62 -17.39 23.81 4.90
CA GLU A 62 -17.04 23.77 6.34
C GLU A 62 -16.99 22.34 6.90
N GLU A 63 -17.89 21.47 6.44
CA GLU A 63 -17.93 20.05 6.79
C GLU A 63 -16.66 19.32 6.32
N THR A 64 -16.30 19.46 5.04
CA THR A 64 -15.10 18.84 4.49
C THR A 64 -13.81 19.38 5.09
N ALA A 65 -13.73 20.68 5.36
CA ALA A 65 -12.60 21.27 6.07
C ALA A 65 -12.39 20.64 7.45
N SER A 66 -13.49 20.42 8.17
CA SER A 66 -13.49 19.78 9.49
C SER A 66 -13.12 18.30 9.39
N ASN A 67 -13.65 17.57 8.41
CA ASN A 67 -13.35 16.16 8.19
C ASN A 67 -11.87 15.94 7.81
N VAL A 68 -11.34 16.73 6.87
CA VAL A 68 -9.91 16.71 6.51
C VAL A 68 -9.04 16.94 7.74
N PHE A 69 -9.42 17.90 8.58
CA PHE A 69 -8.71 18.19 9.80
C PHE A 69 -8.72 17.00 10.79
N LEU A 70 -9.87 16.36 11.00
CA LEU A 70 -9.97 15.15 11.83
C LEU A 70 -9.10 14.01 11.28
N LEU A 71 -9.04 13.83 9.96
CA LEU A 71 -8.19 12.83 9.32
C LEU A 71 -6.70 13.11 9.54
N GLN A 72 -6.28 14.38 9.48
CA GLN A 72 -4.90 14.78 9.81
C GLN A 72 -4.55 14.48 11.27
N LYS A 73 -5.48 14.74 12.20
CA LYS A 73 -5.30 14.36 13.61
C LYS A 73 -5.11 12.85 13.76
N LYS A 74 -5.99 12.03 13.16
CA LYS A 74 -5.88 10.57 13.17
C LYS A 74 -4.53 10.08 12.62
N LYS A 75 -4.02 10.68 11.52
CA LYS A 75 -2.69 10.34 10.98
C LYS A 75 -1.57 10.63 11.97
N SER A 76 -1.64 11.77 12.66
CA SER A 76 -0.70 12.11 13.72
C SER A 76 -0.76 11.15 14.91
N ASP A 77 -1.96 10.71 15.29
CA ASP A 77 -2.14 9.71 16.36
C ASP A 77 -1.48 8.38 15.99
N VAL A 78 -1.60 7.92 14.74
CA VAL A 78 -0.89 6.72 14.24
C VAL A 78 0.63 6.89 14.33
N VAL A 79 1.17 8.07 14.00
CA VAL A 79 2.61 8.35 14.15
C VAL A 79 3.03 8.32 15.63
N LYS A 80 2.21 8.85 16.53
CA LYS A 80 2.49 8.83 17.96
C LYS A 80 2.53 7.39 18.48
N GLU A 81 1.52 6.60 18.16
CA GLU A 81 1.45 5.18 18.49
C GLU A 81 2.66 4.41 17.91
N LEU A 82 3.11 4.74 16.69
CA LEU A 82 4.35 4.17 16.13
C LEU A 82 5.59 4.47 16.97
N HIS A 83 5.71 5.69 17.50
CA HIS A 83 6.84 6.05 18.39
C HIS A 83 6.78 5.29 19.71
N GLU A 84 5.59 5.13 20.30
CA GLU A 84 5.38 4.35 21.52
C GLU A 84 5.77 2.88 21.29
N LYS A 85 5.31 2.27 20.19
CA LYS A 85 5.71 0.91 19.80
C LYS A 85 7.22 0.77 19.57
N PHE A 86 7.90 1.79 19.04
CA PHE A 86 9.37 1.75 18.95
C PHE A 86 10.05 1.73 20.32
N GLN A 87 9.52 2.46 21.31
CA GLN A 87 10.03 2.41 22.67
C GLN A 87 9.81 1.04 23.31
N GLU A 88 8.65 0.41 23.08
CA GLU A 88 8.35 -0.96 23.53
C GLU A 88 9.34 -1.97 22.93
N ILE A 89 9.59 -1.86 21.63
CA ILE A 89 10.56 -2.71 20.92
C ILE A 89 11.97 -2.55 21.50
N ASP A 90 12.39 -1.30 21.76
CA ASP A 90 13.70 -0.98 22.33
C ASP A 90 13.83 -1.50 23.78
N GLN A 91 12.72 -1.76 24.47
CA GLN A 91 12.65 -2.41 25.78
C GLN A 91 12.43 -3.94 25.70
N GLU A 92 12.56 -4.54 24.51
CA GLU A 92 12.34 -5.97 24.26
C GLU A 92 10.95 -6.48 24.66
N ARG A 93 9.96 -5.59 24.74
CA ARG A 93 8.57 -5.99 25.02
C ARG A 93 7.91 -6.58 23.77
N PRO A 94 6.89 -7.44 23.93
CA PRO A 94 5.99 -7.78 22.85
C PRO A 94 5.40 -6.51 22.25
N VAL A 95 5.17 -6.53 20.94
CA VAL A 95 4.58 -5.40 20.22
C VAL A 95 3.44 -5.91 19.34
N ASP A 96 2.30 -5.26 19.49
CA ASP A 96 1.10 -5.54 18.73
C ASP A 96 1.09 -4.77 17.41
N GLY A 97 0.30 -5.24 16.46
CA GLY A 97 -0.13 -4.43 15.31
C GLY A 97 -0.96 -3.22 15.75
N PHE A 98 -1.51 -2.49 14.79
CA PHE A 98 -2.34 -1.33 15.11
C PHE A 98 -3.84 -1.68 15.14
N SER A 99 -4.21 -2.93 14.87
CA SER A 99 -5.61 -3.38 14.83
C SER A 99 -6.20 -3.60 16.23
N GLU A 100 -7.48 -3.27 16.38
CA GLU A 100 -8.27 -3.52 17.60
C GLU A 100 -8.85 -4.94 17.65
N GLY A 101 -8.67 -5.74 16.59
CA GLY A 101 -9.20 -7.09 16.45
C GLY A 101 -8.38 -8.20 17.14
N GLU A 102 -8.81 -9.45 16.95
CA GLU A 102 -8.08 -10.63 17.45
C GLU A 102 -6.73 -10.77 16.72
N GLN A 103 -5.64 -10.65 17.48
CA GLN A 103 -4.28 -10.74 16.95
C GLN A 103 -3.68 -12.13 17.18
N ARG A 104 -2.88 -12.59 16.22
CA ARG A 104 -2.17 -13.87 16.32
C ARG A 104 -0.82 -13.69 16.98
N ASN A 105 -0.55 -14.52 17.97
CA ASN A 105 0.76 -14.55 18.60
C ASN A 105 1.83 -15.12 17.65
N VAL A 106 2.93 -14.40 17.52
CA VAL A 106 4.12 -14.82 16.76
C VAL A 106 5.30 -14.93 17.70
N VAL A 107 5.95 -16.10 17.68
CA VAL A 107 7.12 -16.42 18.51
C VAL A 107 8.33 -16.75 17.67
N TRP A 108 9.53 -16.42 18.17
CA TRP A 108 10.77 -16.73 17.48
C TRP A 108 11.26 -18.15 17.79
N ASN A 109 11.33 -19.01 16.78
CA ASN A 109 12.00 -20.30 16.91
C ASN A 109 13.51 -20.10 16.73
N LYS A 110 14.25 -20.07 17.85
CA LYS A 110 15.72 -19.89 17.87
C LYS A 110 16.48 -20.99 17.13
N GLN A 111 15.98 -22.23 17.10
CA GLN A 111 16.68 -23.35 16.44
C GLN A 111 16.51 -23.30 14.92
N ALA A 112 15.30 -22.97 14.45
CA ALA A 112 14.99 -22.85 13.03
C ALA A 112 15.31 -21.46 12.45
N HIS A 113 15.71 -20.51 13.30
CA HIS A 113 15.87 -19.09 12.97
C HIS A 113 14.67 -18.54 12.18
N SER A 114 13.45 -18.82 12.67
CA SER A 114 12.22 -18.49 11.96
C SER A 114 11.10 -18.07 12.90
N ALA A 115 10.25 -17.14 12.44
CA ALA A 115 9.04 -16.77 13.14
C ALA A 115 7.95 -17.85 12.98
N MET A 116 7.19 -18.09 14.05
CA MET A 116 6.11 -19.07 14.10
C MET A 116 4.83 -18.39 14.58
N ALA A 117 3.79 -18.39 13.75
CA ALA A 117 2.47 -17.89 14.10
C ALA A 117 1.57 -19.00 14.64
N VAL A 118 0.83 -18.71 15.71
CA VAL A 118 -0.19 -19.63 16.25
C VAL A 118 -1.52 -19.39 15.55
N LEU A 119 -2.04 -20.41 14.87
CA LEU A 119 -3.35 -20.36 14.21
C LEU A 119 -4.48 -20.51 15.23
N PRO A 120 -5.73 -20.11 14.88
CA PRO A 120 -6.91 -20.33 15.73
C PRO A 120 -7.13 -21.81 16.11
N SER A 121 -6.65 -22.75 15.27
CA SER A 121 -6.67 -24.19 15.56
C SER A 121 -5.67 -24.63 16.65
N GLY A 122 -4.85 -23.73 17.18
CA GLY A 122 -3.73 -24.02 18.08
C GLY A 122 -2.46 -24.53 17.39
N LYS A 123 -2.51 -24.80 16.08
CA LYS A 123 -1.31 -25.22 15.32
C LYS A 123 -0.37 -24.05 15.10
N SER A 124 0.92 -24.28 15.32
CA SER A 124 1.97 -23.33 14.95
C SER A 124 2.41 -23.55 13.51
N VAL A 125 2.54 -22.47 12.74
CA VAL A 125 3.02 -22.49 11.35
C VAL A 125 4.14 -21.47 11.18
N ARG A 126 5.13 -21.79 10.35
CA ARG A 126 6.18 -20.84 9.99
C ARG A 126 5.57 -19.66 9.24
N VAL A 127 6.05 -18.46 9.56
CA VAL A 127 5.73 -17.22 8.86
C VAL A 127 7.03 -16.52 8.45
N SER A 128 7.11 -16.07 7.20
CA SER A 128 8.28 -15.32 6.72
C SER A 128 8.19 -13.83 7.09
N VAL A 129 9.26 -13.07 6.85
CA VAL A 129 9.24 -11.62 7.10
C VAL A 129 8.30 -10.95 6.10
N GLY A 130 8.37 -11.31 4.82
CA GLY A 130 7.45 -10.80 3.81
C GLY A 130 5.99 -11.08 4.14
N GLU A 131 5.67 -12.25 4.70
CA GLU A 131 4.33 -12.58 5.18
C GLU A 131 3.91 -11.67 6.34
N LEU A 132 4.72 -11.53 7.39
CA LEU A 132 4.42 -10.63 8.51
C LEU A 132 4.15 -9.18 8.05
N LEU A 133 4.92 -8.70 7.07
CA LEU A 133 4.79 -7.32 6.59
C LEU A 133 3.58 -7.12 5.69
N THR A 134 3.15 -8.13 4.94
CA THR A 134 2.06 -8.01 3.95
C THR A 134 0.71 -8.53 4.45
N ASP A 135 0.67 -9.43 5.43
CA ASP A 135 -0.56 -10.14 5.83
C ASP A 135 -1.66 -9.23 6.42
N GLY A 136 -1.30 -8.07 7.01
CA GLY A 136 -2.27 -7.08 7.46
C GLY A 136 -3.14 -6.52 6.34
N GLU A 137 -2.69 -6.57 5.09
CA GLU A 137 -3.54 -6.34 3.92
C GLU A 137 -4.77 -7.26 3.94
N TRP A 138 -4.59 -8.52 4.31
CA TRP A 138 -5.63 -9.53 4.33
C TRP A 138 -6.46 -9.53 5.63
N GLY A 139 -6.26 -8.54 6.50
CA GLY A 139 -6.89 -8.49 7.83
C GLY A 139 -6.32 -9.52 8.79
N LEU A 140 -5.06 -9.92 8.61
CA LEU A 140 -4.33 -10.74 9.56
C LEU A 140 -3.41 -9.87 10.40
N ASP A 141 -3.76 -9.75 11.67
CA ASP A 141 -3.01 -8.97 12.65
C ASP A 141 -2.15 -9.87 13.54
N TYR A 142 -1.03 -9.34 14.02
CA TYR A 142 -0.06 -10.09 14.82
C TYR A 142 0.39 -9.35 16.07
N THR A 143 0.59 -10.13 17.13
CA THR A 143 1.37 -9.77 18.30
C THR A 143 2.75 -10.41 18.17
N LEU A 144 3.79 -9.59 17.99
CA LEU A 144 5.17 -10.05 17.88
C LEU A 144 5.81 -10.10 19.27
N SER A 145 6.19 -11.30 19.72
CA SER A 145 6.93 -11.46 20.98
C SER A 145 8.31 -10.79 20.95
N GLY A 146 8.83 -10.46 22.14
CA GLY A 146 10.07 -9.69 22.31
C GLY A 146 11.34 -10.37 21.80
N ASP A 147 11.32 -11.69 21.61
CA ASP A 147 12.46 -12.48 21.14
C ASP A 147 12.63 -12.47 19.61
N ILE A 148 11.66 -11.91 18.87
CA ILE A 148 11.77 -11.66 17.43
C ILE A 148 12.83 -10.57 17.20
N PRO A 149 13.71 -10.74 16.19
CA PRO A 149 14.72 -9.74 15.84
C PRO A 149 14.15 -8.32 15.75
N ARG A 150 14.87 -7.37 16.36
CA ARG A 150 14.43 -5.98 16.51
C ARG A 150 14.12 -5.32 15.17
N ASP A 151 14.91 -5.60 14.15
CA ASP A 151 14.72 -5.08 12.80
C ASP A 151 13.39 -5.55 12.18
N ILE A 152 13.05 -6.84 12.35
CA ILE A 152 11.77 -7.41 11.90
C ILE A 152 10.61 -6.73 12.63
N ARG A 153 10.69 -6.60 13.96
CA ARG A 153 9.66 -5.92 14.76
C ARG A 153 9.45 -4.47 14.35
N LYS A 154 10.53 -3.71 14.10
CA LYS A 154 10.42 -2.31 13.63
C LYS A 154 9.83 -2.22 12.23
N ARG A 155 10.23 -3.09 11.30
CA ARG A 155 9.64 -3.14 9.95
C ARG A 155 8.16 -3.47 10.00
N PHE A 156 7.74 -4.38 10.88
CA PHE A 156 6.34 -4.77 11.06
C PHE A 156 5.46 -3.58 11.48
N VAL A 157 5.82 -2.89 12.57
CA VAL A 157 5.03 -1.74 13.03
C VAL A 157 5.04 -0.58 12.04
N VAL A 158 6.12 -0.41 11.26
CA VAL A 158 6.17 0.58 10.17
C VAL A 158 5.22 0.20 9.03
N ALA A 159 5.18 -1.07 8.62
CA ALA A 159 4.26 -1.53 7.58
C ALA A 159 2.80 -1.35 8.00
N GLU A 160 2.47 -1.69 9.24
CA GLU A 160 1.14 -1.47 9.84
C GLU A 160 0.75 0.03 9.89
N ALA A 161 1.66 0.88 10.37
CA ALA A 161 1.44 2.32 10.41
C ALA A 161 1.24 2.90 9.00
N ARG A 162 2.04 2.46 8.02
CA ARG A 162 1.93 2.88 6.62
C ARG A 162 0.55 2.53 6.06
N ARG A 163 0.06 1.30 6.27
CA ARG A 163 -1.29 0.88 5.85
C ARG A 163 -2.37 1.80 6.42
N LYS A 164 -2.34 2.07 7.72
CA LYS A 164 -3.32 2.97 8.37
C LYS A 164 -3.24 4.39 7.83
N ILE A 165 -2.04 4.94 7.66
CA ILE A 165 -1.84 6.30 7.15
C ILE A 165 -2.35 6.42 5.71
N LEU A 166 -2.09 5.41 4.87
CA LEU A 166 -2.58 5.39 3.49
C LEU A 166 -4.10 5.31 3.43
N ALA A 167 -4.73 4.44 4.22
CA ALA A 167 -6.19 4.37 4.28
C ALA A 167 -6.83 5.72 4.70
N LEU A 168 -6.21 6.42 5.66
CA LEU A 168 -6.63 7.78 6.05
C LEU A 168 -6.31 8.84 4.97
N ALA A 169 -5.31 8.60 4.12
CA ALA A 169 -5.01 9.46 2.98
C ALA A 169 -6.06 9.30 1.88
N ASP A 170 -6.43 8.07 1.54
CA ASP A 170 -7.49 7.79 0.57
C ASP A 170 -8.83 8.34 1.04
N GLU A 171 -9.20 8.18 2.33
CA GLU A 171 -10.41 8.77 2.91
C GLU A 171 -10.41 10.30 2.76
N GLN A 172 -9.26 10.94 2.95
CA GLN A 172 -9.12 12.39 2.80
C GLN A 172 -9.27 12.82 1.34
N ILE A 173 -8.64 12.09 0.40
CA ILE A 173 -8.77 12.37 -1.03
C ILE A 173 -10.24 12.26 -1.43
N LEU A 174 -10.92 11.17 -1.07
CA LEU A 174 -12.34 10.96 -1.34
C LEU A 174 -13.22 12.09 -0.80
N GLU A 175 -13.00 12.50 0.44
CA GLU A 175 -13.75 13.60 1.07
C GLU A 175 -13.57 14.91 0.29
N THR A 176 -12.35 15.18 -0.19
CA THR A 176 -12.05 16.41 -0.95
C THR A 176 -12.55 16.36 -2.39
N GLU A 177 -12.55 15.19 -3.02
CA GLU A 177 -13.04 14.98 -4.38
C GLU A 177 -14.57 14.90 -4.44
N ARG A 178 -15.25 14.50 -3.35
CA ARG A 178 -16.73 14.49 -3.26
C ARG A 178 -17.34 15.86 -3.57
N ILE A 179 -16.70 16.95 -3.13
CA ILE A 179 -17.10 18.32 -3.46
C ILE A 179 -16.97 18.60 -4.97
N LYS A 180 -15.94 18.06 -5.63
CA LYS A 180 -15.74 18.23 -7.08
C LYS A 180 -16.77 17.44 -7.88
N GLU A 181 -17.20 16.27 -7.41
CA GLU A 181 -18.19 15.42 -8.08
C GLU A 181 -19.59 16.01 -8.16
N VAL A 182 -19.96 16.94 -7.25
CA VAL A 182 -21.20 17.72 -7.36
C VAL A 182 -21.22 18.58 -8.65
N LYS A 183 -20.06 18.82 -9.28
CA LYS A 183 -19.94 19.52 -10.58
C LYS A 183 -19.55 18.64 -11.76
N ASN A 184 -18.99 17.45 -11.56
CA ASN A 184 -18.63 16.48 -12.61
C ASN A 184 -18.99 15.06 -12.19
N LYS A 185 -20.00 14.46 -12.84
CA LYS A 185 -20.50 13.12 -12.50
C LYS A 185 -19.42 12.02 -12.65
N THR A 186 -19.32 11.13 -11.64
CA THR A 186 -18.94 9.70 -11.71
C THR A 186 -17.46 9.29 -11.88
N LYS A 187 -16.47 9.97 -11.30
CA LYS A 187 -15.05 9.54 -11.40
C LYS A 187 -14.57 8.70 -10.21
N TYR A 188 -14.98 9.05 -8.99
CA TYR A 188 -14.62 8.39 -7.73
C TYR A 188 -15.75 7.53 -7.16
N THR A 189 -16.89 7.47 -7.84
CA THR A 189 -18.06 6.67 -7.46
C THR A 189 -17.79 5.19 -7.14
N PRO A 190 -16.84 4.46 -7.77
CA PRO A 190 -16.55 3.07 -7.37
C PRO A 190 -16.04 2.94 -5.92
N TYR A 191 -15.40 3.99 -5.41
CA TYR A 191 -14.86 4.05 -4.06
C TYR A 191 -15.86 4.63 -3.05
N GLY A 192 -16.75 5.54 -3.50
CA GLY A 192 -17.83 6.09 -2.68
C GLY A 192 -19.09 5.21 -2.57
N ASN A 193 -19.35 4.34 -3.55
CA ASN A 193 -20.55 3.49 -3.62
C ASN A 193 -20.19 1.99 -3.74
N MET A 194 -19.75 1.37 -2.64
CA MET A 194 -19.74 -0.10 -2.51
C MET A 194 -21.17 -0.71 -2.35
N PHE A 195 -22.21 -0.13 -2.98
CA PHE A 195 -23.63 -0.43 -2.70
C PHE A 195 -24.50 -0.84 -3.93
N SER A 196 -23.93 -1.35 -5.03
CA SER A 196 -24.66 -2.00 -6.13
C SER A 196 -24.12 -3.42 -6.40
N GLU A 197 -24.93 -4.48 -6.25
CA GLU A 197 -24.45 -5.89 -6.24
C GLU A 197 -23.63 -6.32 -7.47
N LYS A 198 -23.89 -5.72 -8.64
CA LYS A 198 -23.22 -6.08 -9.90
C LYS A 198 -21.88 -5.35 -10.09
N ASP A 199 -21.84 -4.06 -9.77
CA ASP A 199 -20.61 -3.26 -9.77
C ASP A 199 -19.69 -3.70 -8.62
N ILE A 200 -20.28 -4.09 -7.49
CA ILE A 200 -19.58 -4.67 -6.34
C ILE A 200 -18.78 -5.91 -6.73
N MET A 201 -19.29 -6.82 -7.56
CA MET A 201 -18.54 -8.05 -7.89
C MET A 201 -17.36 -7.80 -8.82
N GLU A 202 -17.54 -7.00 -9.88
CA GLU A 202 -16.45 -6.72 -10.82
C GLU A 202 -15.38 -5.81 -10.20
N HIS A 203 -15.80 -4.76 -9.48
CA HIS A 203 -14.87 -3.89 -8.73
C HIS A 203 -14.19 -4.62 -7.57
N LYS A 204 -14.89 -5.47 -6.81
CA LYS A 204 -14.23 -6.31 -5.78
C LYS A 204 -13.24 -7.25 -6.41
N THR A 205 -13.52 -7.81 -7.58
CA THR A 205 -12.60 -8.77 -8.20
C THR A 205 -11.34 -8.10 -8.73
N GLY A 206 -11.46 -6.92 -9.34
CA GLY A 206 -10.32 -6.10 -9.74
C GLY A 206 -9.44 -5.73 -8.53
N PHE A 207 -10.05 -5.17 -7.48
CA PHE A 207 -9.35 -4.81 -6.24
C PHE A 207 -8.69 -6.02 -5.56
N ILE A 208 -9.37 -7.17 -5.52
CA ILE A 208 -8.81 -8.42 -5.01
C ILE A 208 -7.60 -8.86 -5.84
N ALA A 209 -7.67 -8.76 -7.17
CA ALA A 209 -6.57 -9.14 -8.05
C ALA A 209 -5.33 -8.29 -7.79
N GLU A 210 -5.52 -6.98 -7.71
CA GLU A 210 -4.48 -6.01 -7.37
C GLU A 210 -3.84 -6.34 -6.04
N LYS A 211 -4.65 -6.48 -5.00
CA LYS A 211 -4.17 -6.82 -3.67
C LYS A 211 -3.39 -8.14 -3.64
N LEU A 212 -3.85 -9.15 -4.38
CA LEU A 212 -3.14 -10.43 -4.52
C LEU A 212 -1.77 -10.23 -5.16
N VAL A 213 -1.70 -9.57 -6.31
CA VAL A 213 -0.44 -9.37 -7.03
C VAL A 213 0.52 -8.50 -6.24
N LYS A 214 0.03 -7.39 -5.70
CA LYS A 214 0.81 -6.47 -4.87
C LYS A 214 1.45 -7.23 -3.71
N THR A 215 0.65 -7.93 -2.90
CA THR A 215 1.18 -8.69 -1.75
C THR A 215 2.09 -9.84 -2.17
N PHE A 216 1.88 -10.42 -3.37
CA PHE A 216 2.75 -11.45 -3.93
C PHE A 216 4.15 -10.90 -4.18
N PHE A 217 4.22 -9.81 -4.93
CA PHE A 217 5.48 -9.20 -5.32
C PHE A 217 6.18 -8.61 -4.12
N GLU A 218 5.48 -7.86 -3.27
CA GLU A 218 6.06 -7.26 -2.07
C GLU A 218 6.65 -8.33 -1.14
N LYS A 219 5.92 -9.42 -0.89
CA LYS A 219 6.44 -10.55 -0.11
C LYS A 219 7.71 -11.13 -0.73
N ASN A 220 7.70 -11.44 -2.02
CA ASN A 220 8.85 -12.07 -2.67
C ASN A 220 10.06 -11.13 -2.77
N ILE A 221 9.83 -9.82 -2.99
CA ILE A 221 10.87 -8.78 -2.92
C ILE A 221 11.54 -8.81 -1.53
N ILE A 222 10.74 -8.87 -0.47
CA ILE A 222 11.24 -8.87 0.92
C ILE A 222 11.99 -10.17 1.25
N ASP A 223 11.41 -11.32 0.93
CA ASP A 223 11.92 -12.63 1.34
C ASP A 223 13.12 -13.08 0.51
N HIS A 224 13.20 -12.66 -0.75
CA HIS A 224 14.22 -13.11 -1.71
C HIS A 224 15.16 -12.00 -2.20
N GLY A 225 14.95 -10.75 -1.79
CA GLY A 225 15.82 -9.63 -2.16
C GLY A 225 15.83 -9.36 -3.66
N LEU A 226 14.65 -9.43 -4.30
CA LEU A 226 14.53 -9.15 -5.74
C LEU A 226 15.02 -7.73 -6.06
N PRO A 227 15.58 -7.47 -7.26
CA PRO A 227 16.23 -6.21 -7.60
C PRO A 227 15.22 -5.11 -7.98
N MET A 228 14.16 -4.97 -7.19
CA MET A 228 13.08 -4.02 -7.37
C MET A 228 12.40 -3.72 -6.02
N THR A 229 11.73 -2.58 -5.91
CA THR A 229 10.83 -2.29 -4.78
C THR A 229 9.44 -1.93 -5.26
N LEU A 230 8.43 -2.15 -4.42
CA LEU A 230 7.03 -1.86 -4.74
C LEU A 230 6.55 -0.62 -3.97
N GLU A 231 5.98 0.34 -4.69
CA GLU A 231 5.21 1.45 -4.13
C GLU A 231 3.72 1.23 -4.39
N GLU A 232 2.95 1.22 -3.30
CA GLU A 232 1.50 1.39 -3.38
C GLU A 232 1.16 2.84 -3.69
N VAL A 233 0.23 3.03 -4.62
CA VAL A 233 -0.21 4.36 -5.03
C VAL A 233 -1.51 4.74 -4.33
N ASP A 234 -1.72 6.04 -4.18
CA ASP A 234 -2.99 6.57 -3.68
C ASP A 234 -4.12 6.47 -4.72
N ILE A 235 -5.35 6.66 -4.25
CA ILE A 235 -6.55 6.64 -5.09
C ILE A 235 -6.54 7.68 -6.23
N GLU A 236 -5.80 8.78 -6.10
CA GLU A 236 -5.69 9.78 -7.16
C GLU A 236 -4.87 9.22 -8.34
N LYS A 237 -3.70 8.65 -8.05
CA LYS A 237 -2.86 7.98 -9.06
C LYS A 237 -3.61 6.81 -9.73
N ASP A 238 -4.36 6.00 -8.97
CA ASP A 238 -5.19 4.94 -9.57
C ASP A 238 -6.26 5.51 -10.51
N VAL A 239 -7.04 6.49 -10.05
CA VAL A 239 -8.18 7.01 -10.82
C VAL A 239 -7.73 7.83 -12.02
N GLU A 240 -6.81 8.78 -11.85
CA GLU A 240 -6.41 9.72 -12.91
C GLU A 240 -5.26 9.17 -13.76
N LYS A 241 -4.30 8.45 -13.18
CA LYS A 241 -3.12 7.93 -13.90
C LYS A 241 -3.26 6.46 -14.31
N LYS A 242 -4.29 5.74 -13.83
CA LYS A 242 -4.54 4.32 -14.18
C LYS A 242 -3.38 3.40 -13.83
N ILE A 243 -2.71 3.70 -12.72
CA ILE A 243 -1.61 2.91 -12.17
C ILE A 243 -2.16 2.27 -10.89
N ASP A 244 -2.06 0.96 -10.76
CA ASP A 244 -2.50 0.23 -9.56
C ASP A 244 -1.35 0.13 -8.54
N PHE A 245 -0.09 0.05 -9.01
CA PHE A 245 1.11 0.17 -8.17
C PHE A 245 2.34 0.50 -9.03
N ILE A 246 3.43 0.93 -8.40
CA ILE A 246 4.69 1.26 -9.09
C ILE A 246 5.78 0.26 -8.68
N LEU A 247 6.55 -0.21 -9.65
CA LEU A 247 7.78 -0.95 -9.42
C LEU A 247 8.98 -0.06 -9.70
N HIS A 248 9.79 0.20 -8.67
CA HIS A 248 11.08 0.86 -8.83
C HIS A 248 12.14 -0.20 -9.10
N LEU A 249 12.68 -0.19 -10.30
CA LEU A 249 13.75 -1.11 -10.72
C LEU A 249 15.09 -0.52 -10.28
N ALA A 250 16.00 -1.36 -9.77
CA ALA A 250 17.34 -0.91 -9.38
C ALA A 250 18.22 -0.47 -10.57
N PHE A 251 17.72 -0.61 -11.81
CA PHE A 251 18.47 -0.44 -13.05
C PHE A 251 17.53 -0.19 -14.23
N LYS A 252 17.94 0.66 -15.17
CA LYS A 252 17.19 0.93 -16.42
C LYS A 252 17.15 -0.29 -17.34
N ARG A 253 16.04 -0.46 -18.06
CA ARG A 253 15.89 -1.50 -19.09
C ARG A 253 16.92 -1.40 -20.22
N HIS A 254 17.38 -0.18 -20.56
CA HIS A 254 18.24 0.09 -21.72
C HIS A 254 19.76 0.04 -21.44
N ASP A 255 20.17 0.12 -20.17
CA ASP A 255 21.59 0.18 -19.78
C ASP A 255 22.23 -1.22 -19.64
N ARG A 256 21.50 -2.25 -20.08
CA ARG A 256 21.91 -3.65 -19.96
C ARG A 256 22.68 -4.08 -21.22
N GLY A 257 24.01 -4.22 -21.12
CA GLY A 257 24.85 -4.84 -22.16
C GLY A 257 25.95 -3.96 -22.78
N VAL A 258 26.09 -2.71 -22.35
CA VAL A 258 27.24 -1.87 -22.72
C VAL A 258 28.12 -1.73 -21.50
N GLY A 259 29.35 -2.25 -21.55
CA GLY A 259 30.34 -2.03 -20.51
C GLY A 259 30.81 -0.58 -20.55
N ILE A 260 30.05 0.35 -19.98
CA ILE A 260 30.41 1.73 -19.68
C ILE A 260 29.51 2.19 -18.53
N GLU A 261 30.16 2.64 -17.45
CA GLU A 261 29.69 3.48 -16.33
C GLU A 261 28.27 3.24 -15.80
N GLU A 262 28.19 2.75 -14.56
CA GLU A 262 26.99 2.72 -13.72
C GLU A 262 26.23 4.06 -13.77
N THR A 263 25.29 4.20 -14.72
CA THR A 263 24.20 5.14 -14.57
C THR A 263 23.33 4.61 -13.44
N GLN A 264 23.55 5.14 -12.23
CA GLN A 264 22.81 4.83 -11.00
C GLN A 264 21.32 5.20 -11.04
N GLU A 265 20.77 5.49 -12.22
CA GLU A 265 19.38 5.87 -12.36
C GLU A 265 18.57 4.60 -12.59
N GLY A 266 17.77 4.23 -11.59
CA GLY A 266 16.74 3.21 -11.72
C GLY A 266 15.64 3.63 -12.69
N GLU A 267 14.63 2.77 -12.84
CA GLU A 267 13.47 3.04 -13.69
C GLU A 267 12.18 2.76 -12.90
N ASP A 268 11.22 3.69 -12.97
CA ASP A 268 9.96 3.61 -12.26
C ASP A 268 8.85 3.19 -13.22
N ILE A 269 8.26 2.02 -12.98
CA ILE A 269 7.25 1.45 -13.88
C ILE A 269 5.89 1.40 -13.19
N GLY A 270 4.91 2.11 -13.75
CA GLY A 270 3.51 1.97 -13.36
C GLY A 270 2.94 0.65 -13.88
N ILE A 271 2.29 -0.13 -13.02
CA ILE A 271 1.60 -1.35 -13.39
C ILE A 271 0.09 -1.10 -13.37
N GLN A 272 -0.58 -1.45 -14.46
CA GLN A 272 -2.04 -1.52 -14.52
C GLN A 272 -2.46 -2.97 -14.72
N LEU A 273 -3.40 -3.45 -13.91
CA LEU A 273 -3.95 -4.79 -14.00
C LEU A 273 -5.28 -4.82 -14.74
N THR A 274 -5.58 -6.00 -15.28
CA THR A 274 -6.92 -6.33 -15.75
C THR A 274 -7.20 -7.81 -15.54
N VAL A 275 -8.44 -8.11 -15.14
CA VAL A 275 -8.90 -9.50 -14.95
C VAL A 275 -9.65 -10.08 -16.15
N ASP A 276 -9.97 -9.22 -17.13
CA ASP A 276 -10.68 -9.58 -18.35
C ASP A 276 -9.67 -9.75 -19.50
N PRO A 277 -9.49 -10.97 -20.02
CA PRO A 277 -8.58 -11.24 -21.13
C PRO A 277 -9.16 -10.88 -22.51
N SER A 278 -10.37 -10.32 -22.60
CA SER A 278 -10.98 -9.99 -23.89
C SER A 278 -10.13 -8.96 -24.66
N GLU A 279 -9.97 -9.17 -25.98
CA GLU A 279 -9.23 -8.23 -26.84
C GLU A 279 -9.84 -6.82 -26.81
N GLU A 280 -11.16 -6.73 -26.65
CA GLU A 280 -11.86 -5.45 -26.59
C GLU A 280 -11.47 -4.68 -25.31
N THR A 281 -11.48 -5.34 -24.15
CA THR A 281 -11.03 -4.72 -22.90
C THR A 281 -9.55 -4.37 -22.95
N HIS A 282 -8.72 -5.24 -23.53
CA HIS A 282 -7.29 -4.98 -23.70
C HIS A 282 -7.04 -3.72 -24.54
N LYS A 283 -7.64 -3.62 -25.74
CA LYS A 283 -7.54 -2.44 -26.63
C LYS A 283 -8.05 -1.18 -25.94
N ARG A 284 -9.16 -1.28 -25.19
CA ARG A 284 -9.71 -0.16 -24.45
C ARG A 284 -8.75 0.34 -23.36
N LYS A 285 -8.16 -0.56 -22.57
CA LYS A 285 -7.21 -0.23 -21.50
C LYS A 285 -5.87 0.26 -22.05
N GLU A 286 -5.35 -0.35 -23.11
CA GLU A 286 -4.18 0.18 -23.83
C GLU A 286 -4.44 1.59 -24.34
N GLY A 287 -5.61 1.86 -24.93
CA GLY A 287 -5.99 3.21 -25.35
C GLY A 287 -6.12 4.21 -24.18
N GLN A 288 -6.44 3.75 -22.96
CA GLN A 288 -6.39 4.58 -21.76
C GLN A 288 -4.95 4.88 -21.35
N ILE A 289 -4.10 3.86 -21.30
CA ILE A 289 -2.67 3.99 -20.98
C ILE A 289 -1.98 4.92 -21.97
N GLU A 290 -2.17 4.74 -23.28
CA GLU A 290 -1.56 5.60 -24.30
C GLU A 290 -1.97 7.06 -24.18
N ARG A 291 -3.18 7.35 -23.67
CA ARG A 291 -3.57 8.73 -23.36
C ARG A 291 -2.81 9.29 -22.16
N VAL A 292 -2.59 8.48 -21.13
CA VAL A 292 -1.81 8.86 -19.95
C VAL A 292 -0.33 9.02 -20.31
N LYS A 293 0.23 8.11 -21.11
CA LYS A 293 1.64 8.14 -21.57
C LYS A 293 1.99 9.41 -22.33
N LYS A 294 1.03 10.05 -23.02
CA LYS A 294 1.26 11.36 -23.67
C LYS A 294 1.70 12.45 -22.70
N ASN A 295 1.36 12.31 -21.41
CA ASN A 295 1.74 13.21 -20.34
C ASN A 295 2.55 12.48 -19.25
N ILE A 296 3.33 11.46 -19.62
CA ILE A 296 4.05 10.60 -18.66
C ILE A 296 5.02 11.37 -17.73
N SER A 297 5.56 12.50 -18.19
CA SER A 297 6.37 13.38 -17.35
C SER A 297 5.62 13.93 -16.12
N SER A 298 4.29 13.97 -16.16
CA SER A 298 3.42 14.37 -15.02
C SER A 298 2.98 13.20 -14.15
N THR A 299 3.22 11.96 -14.57
CA THR A 299 2.81 10.78 -13.81
C THR A 299 3.80 10.41 -12.71
N GLY A 300 5.08 10.77 -12.89
CA GLY A 300 6.16 10.38 -11.96
C GLY A 300 6.59 8.92 -12.13
N VAL A 301 6.42 8.37 -13.34
CA VAL A 301 6.89 7.04 -13.76
C VAL A 301 7.47 7.18 -15.16
N ASP A 302 8.38 6.28 -15.53
CA ASP A 302 9.02 6.23 -16.85
C ASP A 302 8.16 5.50 -17.90
N ASP A 303 7.36 4.53 -17.47
CA ASP A 303 6.48 3.75 -18.33
C ASP A 303 5.25 3.24 -17.56
N ILE A 304 4.23 2.81 -18.30
CA ILE A 304 3.04 2.13 -17.75
C ILE A 304 2.80 0.84 -18.53
N VAL A 305 2.70 -0.26 -17.80
CA VAL A 305 2.54 -1.61 -18.35
C VAL A 305 1.20 -2.21 -17.95
N LEU A 306 0.43 -2.64 -18.96
CA LEU A 306 -0.78 -3.45 -18.76
C LEU A 306 -0.42 -4.93 -18.56
N VAL A 307 -0.91 -5.50 -17.47
CA VAL A 307 -0.80 -6.92 -17.13
C VAL A 307 -2.19 -7.54 -16.97
N THR A 308 -2.40 -8.67 -17.63
CA THR A 308 -3.67 -9.41 -17.60
C THR A 308 -3.57 -10.63 -16.69
N ILE A 309 -4.46 -10.73 -15.71
CA ILE A 309 -4.52 -11.85 -14.76
C ILE A 309 -5.91 -12.49 -14.84
N PRO A 310 -6.04 -13.67 -15.47
CA PRO A 310 -7.35 -14.29 -15.66
C PRO A 310 -8.13 -14.47 -14.36
N MET A 311 -9.37 -13.96 -14.32
CA MET A 311 -10.27 -14.00 -13.16
C MET A 311 -10.41 -15.39 -12.50
N LYS A 312 -10.34 -16.46 -13.31
CA LYS A 312 -10.39 -17.86 -12.85
C LYS A 312 -9.32 -18.20 -11.79
N TYR A 313 -8.27 -17.40 -11.67
CA TYR A 313 -7.21 -17.61 -10.69
C TYR A 313 -7.52 -17.03 -9.30
N LEU A 314 -8.54 -16.19 -9.15
CA LEU A 314 -8.75 -15.36 -7.95
C LEU A 314 -9.80 -15.93 -6.97
N GLY A 315 -10.96 -16.36 -7.48
CA GLY A 315 -12.13 -16.67 -6.63
C GLY A 315 -11.96 -17.91 -5.73
N GLY A 316 -11.36 -18.99 -6.24
CA GLY A 316 -11.20 -20.23 -5.48
C GLY A 316 -10.18 -20.15 -4.35
N SER A 317 -9.13 -19.33 -4.51
CA SER A 317 -8.05 -19.20 -3.53
C SER A 317 -8.49 -18.55 -2.22
N ILE A 318 -9.36 -17.54 -2.28
CA ILE A 318 -9.80 -16.83 -1.07
C ILE A 318 -10.65 -17.73 -0.19
N ASN A 319 -11.61 -18.44 -0.77
CA ASN A 319 -12.47 -19.35 -0.02
C ASN A 319 -11.65 -20.49 0.59
N LEU A 320 -10.76 -21.10 -0.19
CA LEU A 320 -9.88 -22.16 0.31
C LEU A 320 -8.97 -21.67 1.44
N TRP A 321 -8.41 -20.46 1.31
CA TRP A 321 -7.58 -19.85 2.35
C TRP A 321 -8.36 -19.59 3.64
N LYS A 322 -9.60 -19.08 3.53
CA LYS A 322 -10.50 -18.90 4.69
C LYS A 322 -10.84 -20.23 5.37
N GLU A 323 -11.19 -21.25 4.59
CA GLU A 323 -11.47 -22.61 5.09
C GLU A 323 -10.26 -23.23 5.80
N GLN A 324 -9.05 -22.89 5.35
CA GLN A 324 -7.80 -23.32 6.00
C GLN A 324 -7.42 -22.48 7.24
N GLY A 325 -8.33 -21.64 7.74
CA GLY A 325 -8.09 -20.79 8.91
C GLY A 325 -7.21 -19.58 8.61
N MET A 326 -7.23 -19.08 7.37
CA MET A 326 -6.50 -17.90 6.91
C MET A 326 -5.01 -17.98 7.26
N ARG A 327 -4.30 -19.00 6.76
CA ARG A 327 -2.86 -19.19 7.06
C ARG A 327 -2.03 -17.97 6.64
N PRO A 328 -0.92 -17.62 7.33
CA PRO A 328 -0.04 -16.53 6.91
C PRO A 328 0.44 -16.66 5.45
N GLY A 329 0.62 -15.52 4.79
CA GLY A 329 0.94 -15.38 3.36
C GLY A 329 -0.26 -15.21 2.45
N GLY A 330 -1.42 -14.85 3.00
CA GLY A 330 -2.64 -14.54 2.27
C GLY A 330 -3.19 -15.66 1.37
N PRO A 331 -4.19 -15.34 0.53
CA PRO A 331 -4.87 -16.32 -0.31
C PRO A 331 -3.99 -17.03 -1.34
N MET A 332 -2.80 -16.50 -1.66
CA MET A 332 -1.91 -17.13 -2.65
C MET A 332 -1.23 -18.39 -2.16
N ARG A 333 -1.23 -18.64 -0.83
CA ARG A 333 -0.85 -19.95 -0.29
C ARG A 333 -1.74 -21.08 -0.83
N ALA A 334 -2.94 -20.76 -1.31
CA ALA A 334 -3.85 -21.71 -1.95
C ALA A 334 -3.54 -21.94 -3.45
N TRP A 335 -2.58 -21.20 -4.04
CA TRP A 335 -2.19 -21.40 -5.43
C TRP A 335 -1.14 -22.49 -5.57
N GLU A 336 -1.29 -23.31 -6.62
CA GLU A 336 -0.23 -24.19 -7.10
C GLU A 336 1.00 -23.39 -7.56
N ALA A 337 2.20 -23.95 -7.37
CA ALA A 337 3.45 -23.29 -7.75
C ALA A 337 3.48 -22.87 -9.23
N SER A 338 2.97 -23.72 -10.13
CA SER A 338 2.88 -23.41 -11.57
C SER A 338 2.00 -22.20 -11.89
N ARG A 339 1.05 -21.86 -11.00
CA ARG A 339 0.20 -20.68 -11.14
C ARG A 339 0.91 -19.44 -10.63
N GLN A 340 1.60 -19.54 -9.51
CA GLN A 340 2.44 -18.47 -8.98
C GLN A 340 3.51 -18.08 -10.01
N GLU A 341 4.16 -19.05 -10.63
CA GLU A 341 5.13 -18.86 -11.72
C GLU A 341 4.54 -18.08 -12.89
N LYS A 342 3.36 -18.48 -13.38
CA LYS A 342 2.69 -17.80 -14.51
C LYS A 342 2.37 -16.35 -14.21
N ILE A 343 1.96 -16.04 -12.98
CA ILE A 343 1.67 -14.67 -12.56
C ILE A 343 2.97 -13.88 -12.43
N PHE A 344 4.00 -14.48 -11.85
CA PHE A 344 5.34 -13.89 -11.73
C PHE A 344 5.90 -13.50 -13.11
N HIS A 345 5.99 -14.46 -14.03
CA HIS A 345 6.42 -14.22 -15.41
C HIS A 345 5.49 -13.23 -16.13
N GLY A 346 4.18 -13.36 -15.96
CA GLY A 346 3.20 -12.51 -16.64
C GLY A 346 3.36 -11.02 -16.33
N VAL A 347 3.70 -10.68 -15.08
CA VAL A 347 3.98 -9.29 -14.66
C VAL A 347 5.37 -8.84 -15.14
N LEU A 348 6.38 -9.70 -15.02
CA LEU A 348 7.78 -9.31 -15.27
C LEU A 348 8.23 -9.39 -16.74
N GLN A 349 7.55 -10.13 -17.62
CA GLN A 349 7.97 -10.38 -19.02
C GLN A 349 8.17 -9.12 -19.88
N LYS A 350 7.58 -7.99 -19.49
CA LYS A 350 7.76 -6.69 -20.17
C LYS A 350 8.82 -5.79 -19.50
N LEU A 351 9.36 -6.24 -18.36
CA LEU A 351 10.26 -5.49 -17.48
C LEU A 351 11.66 -6.11 -17.45
N PHE A 352 11.75 -7.43 -17.55
CA PHE A 352 12.98 -8.20 -17.44
C PHE A 352 13.12 -9.20 -18.60
N PRO A 353 14.36 -9.54 -19.01
CA PRO A 353 14.63 -10.67 -19.88
C PRO A 353 14.19 -12.01 -19.27
N GLU A 354 13.75 -12.96 -20.10
CA GLU A 354 13.21 -14.24 -19.65
C GLU A 354 14.18 -15.05 -18.76
N ASN A 355 15.48 -14.98 -19.03
CA ASN A 355 16.49 -15.67 -18.21
C ASN A 355 16.60 -15.06 -16.80
N GLU A 356 16.54 -13.73 -16.67
CA GLU A 356 16.56 -13.08 -15.35
C GLU A 356 15.30 -13.40 -14.55
N ILE A 357 14.14 -13.45 -15.21
CA ILE A 357 12.88 -13.85 -14.57
C ILE A 357 12.98 -15.30 -14.09
N ALA A 358 13.50 -16.20 -14.93
CA ALA A 358 13.70 -17.60 -14.57
C ALA A 358 14.66 -17.75 -13.38
N ASP A 359 15.76 -16.99 -13.34
CA ASP A 359 16.72 -16.99 -12.23
C ASP A 359 16.06 -16.50 -10.93
N MET A 360 15.29 -15.40 -10.99
CA MET A 360 14.53 -14.90 -9.82
C MET A 360 13.48 -15.91 -9.35
N TRP A 361 12.77 -16.54 -10.28
CA TRP A 361 11.76 -17.54 -9.96
C TRP A 361 12.36 -18.78 -9.32
N GLU A 362 13.54 -19.20 -9.76
CA GLU A 362 14.25 -20.35 -9.20
C GLU A 362 14.61 -20.15 -7.72
N GLU A 363 14.99 -18.94 -7.33
CA GLU A 363 15.24 -18.59 -5.93
C GLU A 363 13.96 -18.63 -5.08
N ILE A 364 12.83 -18.16 -5.62
CA ILE A 364 11.52 -18.26 -4.95
C ILE A 364 11.11 -19.73 -4.80
N ARG A 365 11.25 -20.52 -5.88
CA ARG A 365 10.83 -21.92 -5.95
C ARG A 365 11.54 -22.81 -4.93
N LYS A 366 12.82 -22.55 -4.63
CA LYS A 366 13.58 -23.28 -3.60
C LYS A 366 13.01 -23.11 -2.19
N ALA A 367 12.22 -22.08 -1.94
CA ALA A 367 11.65 -21.76 -0.64
C ALA A 367 10.16 -22.12 -0.47
N LEU A 368 9.47 -22.43 -1.57
CA LEU A 368 8.09 -22.93 -1.58
C LEU A 368 8.03 -24.40 -1.17
#